data_AF-K6BX64-F1
#
_entry.id   AF-K6BX64-F1
#
_cell.length_a   1.000
_cell.length_b   1.000
_cell.length_c   1.000
_cell.angle_alpha   90.00
_cell.angle_beta   90.00
_cell.angle_gamma   90.00
#
_symmetry.space_group_name_H-M   'P 1'
#
loop_
_entity.id
_entity.type
_entity.pdbx_description
1 polymer ?
#
loop_
_entity_poly.entity_id
_entity_poly.type
_entity_poly.pdbx_seq_one_letter_code
_entity_poly.pdbx_strand_id
1 'polypeptide(L)'
;MESEFENDELFEDNCCSHSNERKSHHSEKAKKNLVSRLNRIEGQVRGIKGLIEKDAYCDDVITQISATQAALNSVAKLLLEAHMKECVVDRIQEGDMEVLDEVLVTIQKLMKK
;
A
#
# COMPACT_ATOMS: atom_id res chain seq x y z
N MET A 1 -4.23 -41.32 -6.47
CA MET A 1 -4.18 -40.75 -5.11
C MET A 1 -3.43 -39.43 -5.21
N GLU A 2 -3.84 -38.51 -6.08
CA GLU A 2 -5.12 -37.75 -6.09
C GLU A 2 -5.39 -37.10 -4.74
N SER A 3 -5.02 -35.81 -4.65
CA SER A 3 -5.94 -34.67 -4.47
C SER A 3 -5.06 -33.40 -4.42
N GLU A 4 -4.88 -32.65 -5.53
CA GLU A 4 -5.70 -31.47 -5.89
C GLU A 4 -5.50 -30.36 -4.83
N PHE A 5 -4.64 -29.36 -5.02
CA PHE A 5 -4.86 -28.18 -5.88
C PHE A 5 -6.32 -28.05 -6.31
N GLU A 6 -7.13 -27.34 -5.51
CA GLU A 6 -8.15 -26.41 -6.00
C GLU A 6 -8.92 -25.70 -4.88
N ASN A 7 -9.41 -24.51 -5.27
CA ASN A 7 -10.40 -23.63 -4.67
C ASN A 7 -9.91 -22.72 -3.52
N ASP A 8 -9.64 -21.44 -3.78
CA ASP A 8 -10.51 -20.45 -4.45
C ASP A 8 -11.90 -20.40 -3.80
N GLU A 9 -11.91 -20.09 -2.51
CA GLU A 9 -13.07 -19.48 -1.87
C GLU A 9 -12.65 -18.07 -1.44
N LEU A 10 -12.79 -17.15 -2.40
CA LEU A 10 -13.54 -15.91 -2.22
C LEU A 10 -13.87 -15.67 -0.75
N PHE A 11 -13.00 -14.93 -0.06
CA PHE A 11 -13.37 -14.32 1.22
C PHE A 11 -14.56 -13.43 0.91
N GLU A 12 -15.74 -13.94 1.28
CA GLU A 12 -17.02 -13.33 1.04
C GLU A 12 -16.93 -11.85 1.41
N ASP A 13 -17.31 -11.03 0.42
CA ASP A 13 -17.72 -9.64 0.59
C ASP A 13 -18.76 -9.59 1.72
N ASN A 14 -18.31 -9.52 2.97
CA ASN A 14 -19.10 -8.93 4.03
C ASN A 14 -18.99 -7.42 3.89
N CYS A 15 -19.44 -6.94 2.73
CA CYS A 15 -19.64 -5.54 2.43
C CYS A 15 -20.92 -5.12 3.15
N CYS A 16 -20.82 -4.96 4.47
CA CYS A 16 -21.87 -4.32 5.25
C CYS A 16 -22.10 -2.91 4.69
N SER A 17 -23.30 -2.74 4.17
CA SER A 17 -23.85 -1.58 3.50
C SER A 17 -23.92 -0.36 4.42
N HIS A 18 -23.01 0.59 4.22
CA HIS A 18 -23.24 2.00 4.57
C HIS A 18 -22.74 2.90 3.44
N SER A 19 -23.69 3.58 2.81
CA SER A 19 -23.49 4.60 1.78
C SER A 19 -22.85 5.86 2.36
N ASN A 20 -21.55 5.83 2.61
CA ASN A 20 -20.70 7.00 2.74
C ASN A 20 -19.32 6.66 2.15
N GLU A 21 -18.85 7.42 1.17
CA GLU A 21 -17.53 7.24 0.57
C GLU A 21 -16.47 7.22 1.69
N ARG A 22 -15.83 6.07 1.93
CA ARG A 22 -14.70 5.96 2.87
C ARG A 22 -13.55 6.82 2.34
N LYS A 23 -13.49 8.08 2.80
CA LYS A 23 -12.42 9.02 2.44
C LYS A 23 -11.35 8.98 3.52
N SER A 24 -10.10 8.98 3.09
CA SER A 24 -9.04 9.23 4.05
C SER A 24 -9.10 10.69 4.49
N HIS A 25 -9.03 10.88 5.80
CA HIS A 25 -8.71 12.17 6.38
C HIS A 25 -7.18 12.23 6.40
N HIS A 26 -6.62 13.22 5.71
CA HIS A 26 -5.20 13.52 5.74
C HIS A 26 -5.07 15.03 5.84
N SER A 27 -4.20 15.51 6.71
CA SER A 27 -3.81 16.92 6.66
C SER A 27 -3.25 17.29 5.28
N GLU A 28 -3.45 18.54 4.85
CA GLU A 28 -2.88 19.05 3.60
C GLU A 28 -1.35 18.89 3.55
N LYS A 29 -0.68 18.95 4.70
CA LYS A 29 0.75 18.69 4.84
C LYS A 29 1.09 17.22 4.52
N ALA A 30 0.33 16.27 5.07
CA ALA A 30 0.53 14.84 4.81
C ALA A 30 0.28 14.52 3.32
N LYS A 31 -0.81 15.04 2.75
CA LYS A 31 -1.13 14.91 1.33
C LYS A 31 0.00 15.42 0.43
N LYS A 32 0.50 16.65 0.67
CA LYS A 32 1.63 17.21 -0.08
C LYS A 32 2.91 16.36 0.06
N ASN A 33 3.17 15.82 1.25
CA ASN A 33 4.33 14.96 1.47
C ASN A 33 4.25 13.65 0.67
N LEU A 34 3.09 12.98 0.72
CA LEU A 34 2.84 11.73 -0.02
C LEU A 34 2.96 11.96 -1.53
N VAL A 35 2.30 12.99 -2.06
CA VAL A 35 2.38 13.35 -3.48
C VAL A 35 3.82 13.67 -3.90
N SER A 36 4.57 14.43 -3.08
CA SER A 36 5.97 14.73 -3.38
C SER A 36 6.85 13.48 -3.48
N ARG A 37 6.62 12.48 -2.63
CA ARG A 37 7.33 11.19 -2.68
C ARG A 37 6.93 10.37 -3.91
N LEU A 38 5.64 10.33 -4.24
CA LEU A 38 5.14 9.66 -5.43
C LEU A 38 5.71 10.27 -6.72
N ASN A 39 5.81 11.61 -6.80
CA ASN A 39 6.45 12.27 -7.95
C ASN A 39 7.93 11.86 -8.12
N ARG A 40 8.65 11.64 -7.02
CA ARG A 40 10.04 11.12 -7.08
C ARG A 40 10.06 9.69 -7.59
N ILE A 41 9.17 8.83 -7.08
CA ILE A 41 9.02 7.44 -7.52
C ILE A 41 8.68 7.36 -9.01
N GLU A 42 7.78 8.22 -9.48
CA GLU A 42 7.45 8.33 -10.91
C GLU A 42 8.69 8.67 -11.76
N GLY A 43 9.55 9.57 -11.25
CA GLY A 43 10.85 9.86 -11.86
C GLY A 43 11.79 8.65 -11.88
N GLN A 44 11.82 7.85 -10.80
CA GLN A 44 12.60 6.61 -10.75
C GLN A 44 12.10 5.59 -11.77
N VAL A 45 10.78 5.40 -11.90
CA VAL A 45 10.17 4.49 -12.89
C VAL A 45 10.51 4.94 -14.31
N ARG A 46 10.43 6.24 -14.60
CA ARG A 46 10.89 6.80 -15.88
C ARG A 46 12.38 6.55 -16.12
N GLY A 47 13.21 6.68 -15.08
CA GLY A 47 14.64 6.37 -15.14
C GLY A 47 14.92 4.90 -15.48
N ILE A 48 14.22 3.97 -14.83
CA ILE A 48 14.29 2.52 -15.10
C ILE A 48 13.95 2.24 -16.56
N LYS A 49 12.84 2.78 -17.05
CA LYS A 49 12.46 2.65 -18.47
C LYS A 49 13.59 3.12 -19.40
N GLY A 50 14.16 4.30 -19.11
CA GLY A 50 15.27 4.84 -19.91
C GLY A 50 16.56 4.03 -19.84
N LEU A 51 16.82 3.29 -18.75
CA LEU A 51 17.94 2.35 -18.67
C LEU A 51 17.72 1.14 -19.58
N ILE A 52 16.50 0.60 -19.60
CA ILE A 52 16.13 -0.52 -20.46
C ILE A 52 16.22 -0.13 -21.94
N GLU A 53 15.70 1.05 -22.31
CA GLU A 53 15.76 1.55 -23.69
C GLU A 53 17.20 1.80 -24.20
N LYS A 54 18.18 1.86 -23.29
CA LYS A 54 19.60 2.06 -23.60
C LYS A 54 20.43 0.78 -23.48
N ASP A 55 19.78 -0.38 -23.31
CA ASP A 55 20.43 -1.67 -23.09
C ASP A 55 21.45 -1.62 -21.92
N ALA A 56 21.10 -0.90 -20.84
CA ALA A 56 21.95 -0.80 -19.65
C ALA A 56 22.13 -2.16 -18.96
N TYR A 57 23.21 -2.29 -18.19
CA TYR A 57 23.55 -3.53 -17.51
C TYR A 57 22.44 -3.96 -16.53
N CYS A 58 22.10 -5.25 -16.53
CA CYS A 58 20.93 -5.77 -15.80
C CYS A 58 21.00 -5.49 -14.29
N ASP A 59 22.19 -5.58 -13.69
CA ASP A 59 22.37 -5.36 -12.25
C ASP A 59 22.07 -3.89 -11.86
N ASP A 60 22.34 -2.93 -12.75
CA ASP A 60 22.03 -1.51 -12.53
C ASP A 60 20.51 -1.29 -12.57
N VAL A 61 19.81 -1.92 -13.53
CA VAL A 61 18.35 -1.86 -13.63
C VAL A 61 17.70 -2.47 -12.39
N ILE A 62 18.17 -3.65 -11.95
CA ILE A 62 17.68 -4.33 -10.74
C ILE A 62 17.94 -3.49 -9.49
N THR A 63 19.08 -2.80 -9.42
CA THR A 63 19.39 -1.87 -8.32
C THR A 63 18.40 -0.71 -8.29
N GLN A 64 18.06 -0.11 -9.44
CA GLN A 64 17.07 0.97 -9.49
C GLN A 64 15.64 0.48 -9.16
N ILE A 65 15.27 -0.72 -9.61
CA ILE A 65 13.98 -1.34 -9.25
C ILE A 65 13.91 -1.54 -7.72
N SER A 66 14.97 -2.06 -7.12
CA SER A 66 15.05 -2.27 -5.66
C SER A 66 14.94 -0.95 -4.89
N ALA A 67 15.58 0.11 -5.37
CA ALA A 67 15.46 1.45 -4.79
C ALA A 67 14.03 2.01 -4.91
N THR A 68 13.36 1.76 -6.03
CA THR A 68 11.97 2.17 -6.26
C THR A 68 11.01 1.43 -5.34
N GLN A 69 11.19 0.12 -5.16
CA GLN A 69 10.41 -0.68 -4.22
C GLN A 69 10.59 -0.19 -2.78
N ALA A 70 11.82 0.14 -2.37
CA ALA A 70 12.09 0.69 -1.05
C ALA A 70 11.38 2.05 -0.84
N ALA A 71 11.34 2.90 -1.87
CA ALA A 71 10.63 4.17 -1.84
C ALA A 71 9.10 3.98 -1.74
N LEU A 72 8.52 3.05 -2.49
CA LEU A 72 7.11 2.66 -2.39
C LEU A 72 6.77 2.15 -0.98
N ASN A 73 7.61 1.27 -0.42
CA ASN A 73 7.45 0.77 0.95
C ASN A 73 7.50 1.90 1.98
N SER A 74 8.32 2.94 1.76
CA SER A 74 8.35 4.13 2.62
C SER A 74 7.04 4.92 2.56
N VAL A 75 6.45 5.08 1.37
CA VAL A 75 5.14 5.75 1.21
C VAL A 75 4.03 4.94 1.89
N ALA A 76 4.02 3.63 1.70
CA ALA A 76 3.03 2.74 2.31
C ALA A 76 3.07 2.80 3.85
N LYS A 77 4.26 2.82 4.45
CA LYS A 77 4.44 2.98 5.91
C LYS A 77 3.89 4.31 6.42
N LEU A 78 4.14 5.41 5.71
CA LEU A 78 3.63 6.73 6.10
C LEU A 78 2.10 6.79 6.01
N LEU A 79 1.53 6.14 4.99
CA LEU A 79 0.08 6.07 4.83
C LEU A 79 -0.57 5.23 5.95
N LEU A 80 0.03 4.09 6.31
CA LEU A 80 -0.41 3.28 7.43
C LEU A 80 -0.32 4.04 8.76
N GLU A 81 0.78 4.75 9.00
CA GLU A 81 0.93 5.59 10.20
C GLU A 81 -0.19 6.63 10.31
N ALA A 82 -0.51 7.32 9.22
CA ALA A 82 -1.60 8.28 9.18
C ALA A 82 -2.95 7.60 9.43
N HIS A 83 -3.21 6.45 8.81
CA HIS A 83 -4.43 5.68 9.01
C HIS A 83 -4.62 5.25 10.48
N MET A 84 -3.55 4.76 11.12
CA MET A 84 -3.59 4.38 12.53
C MET A 84 -3.89 5.57 13.44
N LYS A 85 -3.29 6.74 13.18
CA LYS A 85 -3.43 7.93 14.04
C LYS A 85 -4.74 8.68 13.86
N GLU A 86 -5.29 8.70 12.65
CA GLU A 86 -6.45 9.54 12.32
C GLU A 86 -7.75 8.73 12.23
N CYS A 87 -7.75 7.50 11.71
CA CYS A 87 -8.99 6.74 11.51
C CYS A 87 -9.19 5.65 12.58
N VAL A 88 -8.13 4.92 12.90
CA VAL A 88 -8.23 3.75 13.80
C VAL A 88 -8.44 4.20 15.24
N VAL A 89 -7.71 5.22 15.70
CA VAL A 89 -7.85 5.75 17.08
C VAL A 89 -9.27 6.25 17.32
N ASP A 90 -9.84 7.00 16.38
CA ASP A 90 -11.19 7.55 16.51
C ASP A 90 -12.24 6.44 16.61
N ARG A 91 -12.17 5.41 15.74
CA ARG A 91 -13.07 4.26 15.79
C ARG A 91 -12.97 3.46 17.09
N ILE A 92 -11.75 3.25 17.60
CA ILE A 92 -11.54 2.59 18.90
C ILE A 92 -12.18 3.41 20.03
N GLN A 93 -12.06 4.75 20.00
CA GLN A 93 -12.68 5.62 21.00
C GLN A 93 -14.22 5.59 20.94
N GLU A 94 -14.79 5.35 19.75
CA GLU A 94 -16.22 5.14 19.53
C GLU A 94 -16.70 3.72 19.93
N GLY A 95 -15.79 2.84 20.34
CA GLY A 95 -16.09 1.47 20.75
C GLY A 95 -16.12 0.46 19.61
N ASP A 96 -15.75 0.86 18.40
CA ASP A 96 -15.64 -0.02 17.24
C ASP A 96 -14.27 -0.72 17.24
N MET A 97 -14.26 -1.97 17.69
CA MET A 97 -13.06 -2.81 17.74
C MET A 97 -12.83 -3.61 16.45
N GLU A 98 -13.81 -3.70 15.54
CA GLU A 98 -13.70 -4.42 14.26
C GLU A 98 -12.63 -3.78 13.35
N VAL A 99 -12.35 -2.49 13.55
CA VAL A 99 -11.26 -1.77 12.88
C VAL A 99 -9.89 -2.45 13.07
N LEU A 100 -9.67 -3.20 14.15
CA LEU A 100 -8.40 -3.90 14.35
C LEU A 100 -8.21 -5.03 13.34
N ASP A 101 -9.28 -5.73 12.96
CA ASP A 101 -9.22 -6.79 11.94
C ASP A 101 -8.91 -6.19 10.56
N GLU A 102 -9.48 -5.02 10.24
CA GLU A 102 -9.15 -4.27 9.02
C GLU A 102 -7.67 -3.87 8.96
N VAL A 103 -7.11 -3.43 10.10
CA VAL A 103 -5.69 -3.08 10.21
C VAL A 103 -4.81 -4.32 10.02
N LEU A 104 -5.17 -5.46 10.60
CA LEU A 104 -4.43 -6.71 10.42
C LEU A 104 -4.38 -7.13 8.95
N VAL A 105 -5.51 -7.06 8.24
CA VAL A 105 -5.56 -7.32 6.78
C VAL A 105 -4.67 -6.34 6.01
N THR A 106 -4.66 -5.06 6.39
CA THR A 106 -3.81 -4.05 5.75
C THR A 106 -2.33 -4.32 5.97
N ILE A 107 -1.92 -4.69 7.19
CA ILE A 107 -0.53 -5.06 7.51
C ILE A 107 -0.11 -6.30 6.73
N GLN A 108 -0.96 -7.33 6.64
CA GLN A 108 -0.67 -8.52 5.84
C GLN A 108 -0.41 -8.19 4.36
N LYS A 109 -1.18 -7.26 3.78
CA LYS A 109 -0.93 -6.79 2.40
C LYS A 109 0.44 -6.12 2.23
N LEU A 110 0.93 -5.40 3.23
CA LEU A 110 2.25 -4.75 3.21
C LEU A 110 3.42 -5.71 3.45
N MET A 111 3.18 -6.84 4.11
CA MET A 111 4.21 -7.82 4.44
C MET A 111 4.40 -8.88 3.35
N LYS A 112 3.41 -9.07 2.46
CA LYS A 112 3.53 -9.99 1.32
C LYS A 112 4.67 -9.50 0.40
N LYS A 113 5.73 -10.32 0.31
CA LYS A 113 6.83 -10.17 -0.65
C LYS A 113 6.50 -10.92 -1.93
#